data_AF-A0A7R8UXD2-F1
#
_entry.id   AF-A0A7R8UXD2-F1
#
_cell.length_a   1.000
_cell.length_b   1.000
_cell.length_c   1.000
_cell.angle_alpha   90.00
_cell.angle_beta   90.00
_cell.angle_gamma   90.00
#
_symmetry.space_group_name_H-M   'P 1'
#
loop_
_entity.id
_entity.type
_entity.pdbx_description
1 polymer ?
#
loop_
_entity_poly.entity_id
_entity_poly.type
_entity_poly.pdbx_seq_one_letter_code
_entity_poly.pdbx_strand_id
1 'polypeptide(L)'
;MFKIQIIKSRFEHIQDNIASTRYGLLHPGILTDEEIQKYEINLNKLAYVKVGVAKSENNLLLFAIKIPKEYMTVQLKMVIPVPNGQNKEIDYPNEIVFSLNNSVYKYEKLKYLHELSISKHCMYKQNCNLIKNLNTEILELDTETILIKNAKQVEIIQNCDSRKLILSGNQLLHFSNCQVKIIDHYFSNIKRKVKIVFSTQPIK
;
A
#
# COMPACT_ATOMS: atom_id res chain seq x y z
N MET A 1 -28.37 33.91 -8.22
CA MET A 1 -27.98 33.41 -6.89
C MET A 1 -27.25 32.06 -6.93
N PHE A 2 -27.75 31.04 -7.63
CA PHE A 2 -27.12 29.70 -7.74
C PHE A 2 -25.66 29.68 -8.22
N LYS A 3 -25.29 30.51 -9.21
CA LYS A 3 -23.90 30.56 -9.72
C LYS A 3 -22.88 31.05 -8.68
N ILE A 4 -23.29 31.93 -7.74
CA ILE A 4 -22.40 32.47 -6.69
C ILE A 4 -22.17 31.41 -5.61
N GLN A 5 -23.20 30.65 -5.24
CA GLN A 5 -23.06 29.54 -4.29
C GLN A 5 -22.17 28.41 -4.84
N ILE A 6 -22.28 28.10 -6.13
CA ILE A 6 -21.41 27.12 -6.79
C ILE A 6 -19.94 27.60 -6.79
N ILE A 7 -19.70 28.89 -7.04
CA ILE A 7 -18.33 29.44 -6.97
C ILE A 7 -17.80 29.41 -5.54
N LYS A 8 -18.64 29.75 -4.56
CA LYS A 8 -18.27 29.74 -3.14
C LYS A 8 -17.93 28.33 -2.65
N SER A 9 -18.72 27.32 -3.01
CA SER A 9 -18.44 25.93 -2.63
C SER A 9 -17.16 25.39 -3.29
N ARG A 10 -16.87 25.80 -4.53
CA ARG A 10 -15.60 25.46 -5.20
C ARG A 10 -14.40 26.14 -4.52
N PHE A 11 -14.57 27.36 -4.02
CA PHE A 11 -13.55 28.04 -3.21
C PHE A 11 -13.28 27.33 -1.88
N GLU A 12 -14.33 26.93 -1.17
CA GLU A 12 -14.24 26.16 0.08
C GLU A 12 -13.55 24.81 -0.16
N HIS A 13 -13.93 24.09 -1.23
CA HIS A 13 -13.24 22.85 -1.61
C HIS A 13 -11.75 23.09 -1.90
N ILE A 14 -11.38 24.17 -2.59
CA ILE A 14 -9.97 24.49 -2.84
C ILE A 14 -9.23 24.76 -1.51
N GLN A 15 -9.85 25.46 -0.57
CA GLN A 15 -9.29 25.71 0.76
C GLN A 15 -9.09 24.43 1.57
N ASP A 16 -10.09 23.55 1.59
CA ASP A 16 -10.01 22.27 2.29
C ASP A 16 -8.94 21.36 1.67
N ASN A 17 -8.74 21.47 0.37
CA ASN A 17 -7.65 20.79 -0.33
C ASN A 17 -6.26 21.32 0.03
N ILE A 18 -6.12 22.63 0.22
CA ILE A 18 -4.85 23.22 0.69
C ILE A 18 -4.53 22.72 2.11
N ALA A 19 -5.54 22.64 2.97
CA ALA A 19 -5.36 22.11 4.32
C ALA A 19 -4.99 20.63 4.27
N SER A 20 -5.70 19.85 3.44
CA SER A 20 -5.51 18.39 3.30
C SER A 20 -4.16 18.04 2.67
N THR A 21 -3.71 18.79 1.66
CA THR A 21 -2.46 18.54 0.94
C THR A 21 -1.23 18.75 1.81
N ARG A 22 -1.29 19.62 2.84
CA ARG A 22 -0.25 19.74 3.88
C ARG A 22 -0.03 18.44 4.66
N TYR A 23 -1.03 17.58 4.70
CA TYR A 23 -0.98 16.26 5.32
C TYR A 23 -0.88 15.12 4.30
N GLY A 24 -0.68 15.43 3.01
CA GLY A 24 -0.63 14.44 1.93
C GLY A 24 -1.99 13.83 1.58
N LEU A 25 -3.10 14.48 1.94
CA LEU A 25 -4.46 14.04 1.68
C LEU A 25 -5.08 14.86 0.55
N LEU A 26 -5.86 14.21 -0.32
CA LEU A 26 -6.70 14.87 -1.34
C LEU A 26 -8.14 14.89 -0.83
N HIS A 27 -8.79 16.06 -0.85
CA HIS A 27 -10.16 16.19 -0.36
C HIS A 27 -11.12 15.44 -1.32
N PRO A 28 -12.09 14.66 -0.81
CA PRO A 28 -13.04 13.90 -1.64
C PRO A 28 -13.88 14.78 -2.59
N GLY A 29 -14.01 16.08 -2.29
CA GLY A 29 -14.78 17.04 -3.09
C GLY A 29 -14.05 17.69 -4.28
N ILE A 30 -12.79 17.31 -4.60
CA ILE A 30 -12.06 17.89 -5.75
C ILE A 30 -12.76 17.55 -7.07
N LEU A 31 -13.12 16.27 -7.25
CA LEU A 31 -13.69 15.74 -8.47
C LEU A 31 -14.86 14.84 -8.09
N THR A 32 -16.01 15.10 -8.67
CA THR A 32 -17.14 14.16 -8.64
C THR A 32 -16.81 12.95 -9.52
N ASP A 33 -17.42 11.79 -9.23
CA ASP A 33 -17.26 10.59 -10.06
C ASP A 33 -17.62 10.86 -11.54
N GLU A 34 -18.61 11.72 -11.78
CA GLU A 34 -19.00 12.18 -13.11
C GLU A 34 -17.88 12.98 -13.80
N GLU A 35 -17.17 13.86 -13.08
CA GLU A 35 -16.03 14.60 -13.62
C GLU A 35 -14.83 13.68 -13.90
N ILE A 36 -14.59 12.67 -13.05
CA ILE A 36 -13.52 11.67 -13.26
C ILE A 36 -13.79 10.86 -14.54
N GLN A 37 -15.02 10.39 -14.73
CA GLN A 37 -15.39 9.62 -15.91
C GLN A 37 -15.40 10.49 -17.17
N LYS A 38 -15.96 11.70 -17.09
CA LYS A 38 -16.07 12.62 -18.23
C LYS A 38 -14.72 13.07 -18.79
N TYR A 39 -13.72 13.26 -17.93
CA TYR A 39 -12.38 13.72 -18.33
C TYR A 39 -11.33 12.61 -18.32
N GLU A 40 -11.76 11.34 -18.19
CA GLU A 40 -10.88 10.15 -18.16
C GLU A 40 -9.70 10.30 -17.18
N ILE A 41 -9.97 10.86 -16.00
CA ILE A 41 -8.94 11.20 -15.03
C ILE A 41 -8.40 9.93 -14.40
N ASN A 42 -7.14 9.63 -14.68
CA ASN A 42 -6.45 8.50 -14.06
C ASN A 42 -6.04 8.84 -12.62
N LEU A 43 -6.84 8.38 -11.65
CA LEU A 43 -6.61 8.60 -10.22
C LEU A 43 -5.23 8.13 -9.72
N ASN A 44 -4.65 7.09 -10.34
CA ASN A 44 -3.30 6.64 -9.97
C ASN A 44 -2.27 7.71 -10.28
N LYS A 45 -2.42 8.46 -11.37
CA LYS A 45 -1.50 9.57 -11.72
C LYS A 45 -1.61 10.73 -10.72
N LEU A 46 -2.80 10.99 -10.20
CA LEU A 46 -3.03 12.05 -9.20
C LEU A 46 -2.32 11.78 -7.87
N ALA A 47 -2.18 10.52 -7.46
CA ALA A 47 -1.46 10.14 -6.24
C ALA A 47 0.02 10.59 -6.23
N TYR A 48 0.58 10.91 -7.40
CA TYR A 48 1.97 11.35 -7.54
C TYR A 48 2.13 12.85 -7.75
N VAL A 49 1.03 13.61 -7.83
CA VAL A 49 1.07 15.07 -7.97
C VAL A 49 1.37 15.68 -6.61
N LYS A 50 2.49 16.43 -6.52
CA LYS A 50 2.80 17.22 -5.32
C LYS A 50 2.31 18.64 -5.53
N VAL A 51 1.45 19.12 -4.64
CA VAL A 51 0.94 20.50 -4.65
C VAL A 51 1.60 21.26 -3.50
N GLY A 52 2.23 22.39 -3.82
CA GLY A 52 2.76 23.35 -2.84
C GLY A 52 2.11 24.72 -3.01
N VAL A 53 1.94 25.46 -1.92
CA VAL A 53 1.52 26.87 -1.97
C VAL A 53 2.78 27.71 -2.02
N ALA A 54 2.97 28.46 -3.12
CA ALA A 54 4.20 29.20 -3.35
C ALA A 54 4.15 30.62 -2.76
N LYS A 55 2.98 31.28 -2.82
CA LYS A 55 2.78 32.60 -2.20
C LYS A 55 1.29 32.98 -2.20
N SER A 56 0.88 33.76 -1.22
CA SER A 56 -0.35 34.55 -1.27
C SER A 56 0.06 36.01 -1.46
N GLU A 57 -0.30 36.61 -2.59
CA GLU A 57 0.06 38.00 -2.89
C GLU A 57 -1.13 38.68 -3.57
N ASN A 58 -1.53 39.87 -3.08
CA ASN A 58 -2.65 40.65 -3.64
C ASN A 58 -3.97 39.87 -3.82
N ASN A 59 -4.39 39.10 -2.80
CA ASN A 59 -5.57 38.20 -2.85
C ASN A 59 -5.51 37.11 -3.94
N LEU A 60 -4.35 36.89 -4.57
CA LEU A 60 -4.11 35.77 -5.48
C LEU A 60 -3.30 34.69 -4.76
N LEU A 61 -3.86 33.49 -4.73
CA LEU A 61 -3.19 32.31 -4.19
C LEU A 61 -2.49 31.58 -5.33
N LEU A 62 -1.16 31.54 -5.30
CA LEU A 62 -0.34 30.89 -6.32
C LEU A 62 -0.02 29.46 -5.90
N PHE A 63 -0.47 28.50 -6.72
CA PHE A 63 -0.18 27.08 -6.55
C PHE A 63 1.00 26.68 -7.44
N ALA A 64 1.99 26.02 -6.84
CA ALA A 64 3.01 25.28 -7.57
C ALA A 64 2.60 23.81 -7.60
N ILE A 65 2.22 23.32 -8.78
CA ILE A 65 1.87 21.91 -8.98
C ILE A 65 3.06 21.24 -9.65
N LYS A 66 3.74 20.34 -8.94
CA LYS A 66 4.80 19.51 -9.51
C LYS A 66 4.18 18.23 -10.06
N ILE A 67 4.06 18.17 -11.38
CA ILE A 67 3.63 16.99 -12.12
C ILE A 67 4.88 16.23 -12.59
N PRO A 68 5.09 14.97 -12.17
CA PRO A 68 6.17 14.14 -12.69
C PRO A 68 6.01 13.95 -14.21
N LYS A 69 7.09 14.14 -14.98
CA LYS A 69 7.07 13.95 -16.45
C LYS A 69 7.14 12.48 -16.86
N GLU A 70 7.75 11.64 -16.04
CA GLU A 70 8.03 10.24 -16.36
C GLU A 70 7.64 9.33 -15.20
N TYR A 71 6.96 8.24 -15.55
CA TYR A 71 6.60 7.16 -14.64
C TYR A 71 7.21 5.88 -15.18
N MET A 72 7.91 5.14 -14.32
CA MET A 72 8.43 3.83 -14.65
C MET A 72 7.63 2.79 -13.89
N THR A 73 7.09 1.81 -14.62
CA THR A 73 6.56 0.61 -13.99
C THR A 73 7.71 -0.36 -13.79
N VAL A 74 7.95 -0.76 -12.55
CA VAL A 74 9.01 -1.71 -12.19
C VAL A 74 8.40 -2.93 -11.53
N GLN A 75 8.96 -4.11 -11.79
CA GLN A 75 8.59 -5.31 -11.07
C GLN A 75 9.29 -5.31 -9.71
N LEU A 76 8.48 -5.19 -8.65
CA LEU A 76 8.97 -5.27 -7.28
C LEU A 76 9.20 -6.72 -6.88
N LYS A 77 10.25 -6.95 -6.08
CA LYS A 77 10.60 -8.23 -5.47
C LYS A 77 10.76 -8.02 -3.98
N MET A 78 10.08 -8.82 -3.17
CA MET A 78 10.30 -8.83 -1.72
C MET A 78 11.34 -9.89 -1.38
N VAL A 79 12.40 -9.47 -0.69
CA VAL A 79 13.44 -10.36 -0.15
C VAL A 79 13.17 -10.51 1.34
N ILE A 80 12.88 -11.75 1.75
CA ILE A 80 12.60 -12.11 3.14
C ILE A 80 13.53 -13.25 3.52
N PRO A 81 14.43 -13.04 4.50
CA PRO A 81 15.17 -14.15 5.09
C PRO A 81 14.23 -15.17 5.71
N VAL A 82 14.51 -16.45 5.48
CA VAL A 82 13.78 -17.57 6.08
C VAL A 82 14.76 -18.56 6.70
N PRO A 83 14.49 -19.09 7.91
CA PRO A 83 15.36 -20.09 8.53
C PRO A 83 15.48 -21.35 7.68
N ASN A 84 16.69 -21.89 7.55
CA ASN A 84 16.91 -23.19 6.91
C ASN A 84 16.59 -24.36 7.87
N GLY A 85 16.80 -25.61 7.43
CA GLY A 85 16.59 -26.80 8.26
C GLY A 85 17.45 -26.90 9.53
N GLN A 86 18.49 -26.06 9.66
CA GLN A 86 19.31 -25.91 10.87
C GLN A 86 18.86 -24.74 11.76
N ASN A 87 17.71 -24.12 11.47
CA ASN A 87 17.21 -22.90 12.11
C ASN A 87 18.17 -21.71 11.97
N LYS A 88 18.94 -21.64 10.89
CA LYS A 88 19.79 -20.49 10.57
C LYS A 88 19.11 -19.61 9.53
N GLU A 89 19.01 -18.33 9.82
CA GLU A 89 18.42 -17.29 8.97
C GLU A 89 19.48 -16.24 8.64
N ILE A 90 19.36 -15.58 7.49
CA ILE A 90 20.22 -14.46 7.15
C ILE A 90 19.89 -13.28 8.07
N ASP A 91 20.92 -12.71 8.70
CA ASP A 91 20.79 -11.51 9.54
C ASP A 91 20.65 -10.25 8.69
N TYR A 92 19.45 -10.07 8.14
CA TYR A 92 19.10 -8.90 7.33
C TYR A 92 17.60 -8.62 7.47
N PRO A 93 17.17 -7.35 7.46
CA PRO A 93 15.74 -7.04 7.45
C PRO A 93 15.08 -7.41 6.10
N ASN A 94 13.77 -7.59 6.12
CA ASN A 94 12.98 -7.70 4.89
C ASN A 94 13.17 -6.45 4.03
N GLU A 95 13.35 -6.63 2.73
CA GLU A 95 13.56 -5.51 1.80
C GLU A 95 12.77 -5.70 0.52
N ILE A 96 12.07 -4.66 0.07
CA ILE A 96 11.46 -4.62 -1.26
C ILE A 96 12.45 -3.95 -2.20
N VAL A 97 12.72 -4.59 -3.33
CA VAL A 97 13.70 -4.12 -4.31
C VAL A 97 13.16 -4.22 -5.73
N PHE A 98 13.82 -3.53 -6.65
CA PHE A 98 13.62 -3.72 -8.09
C PHE A 98 14.95 -3.60 -8.83
N SER A 99 15.03 -4.22 -10.01
CA SER A 99 16.23 -4.19 -10.85
C SER A 99 16.05 -3.17 -11.97
N LEU A 100 17.05 -2.32 -12.18
CA LEU A 100 17.12 -1.37 -13.28
C LEU A 100 18.58 -1.18 -13.69
N ASN A 101 18.88 -1.27 -14.99
CA ASN A 101 20.22 -1.04 -15.54
C ASN A 101 21.33 -1.82 -14.78
N ASN A 102 21.11 -3.12 -14.55
CA ASN A 102 21.99 -4.01 -13.79
C ASN A 102 22.24 -3.64 -12.32
N SER A 103 21.53 -2.64 -11.80
CA SER A 103 21.56 -2.26 -10.38
C SER A 103 20.27 -2.72 -9.70
N VAL A 104 20.38 -3.07 -8.41
CA VAL A 104 19.22 -3.40 -7.58
C VAL A 104 19.00 -2.26 -6.61
N TYR A 105 17.84 -1.62 -6.68
CA TYR A 105 17.48 -0.48 -5.84
C TYR A 105 16.56 -0.93 -4.71
N LYS A 106 16.73 -0.34 -3.53
CA LYS A 106 15.75 -0.42 -2.47
C LYS A 106 14.52 0.39 -2.88
N TYR A 107 13.35 -0.22 -2.83
CA TYR A 107 12.11 0.46 -3.15
C TYR A 107 11.66 1.35 -1.98
N GLU A 108 11.39 2.61 -2.29
CA GLU A 108 10.76 3.56 -1.39
C GLU A 108 9.62 4.28 -2.11
N LYS A 109 8.45 4.32 -1.48
CA LYS A 109 7.26 4.92 -2.06
C LYS A 109 7.47 6.43 -2.26
N LEU A 110 7.01 6.95 -3.41
CA LEU A 110 7.03 8.39 -3.75
C LEU A 110 8.44 9.04 -3.81
N LYS A 111 9.47 8.25 -4.10
CA LYS A 111 10.83 8.71 -4.34
C LYS A 111 11.18 8.69 -5.83
N TYR A 112 11.98 9.67 -6.27
CA TYR A 112 12.57 9.65 -7.59
C TYR A 112 13.75 8.68 -7.66
N LEU A 113 14.06 8.15 -8.84
CA LEU A 113 15.15 7.18 -9.02
C LEU A 113 16.50 7.67 -8.47
N HIS A 114 16.82 8.96 -8.63
CA HIS A 114 18.06 9.55 -8.12
C HIS A 114 18.10 9.72 -6.58
N GLU A 115 16.94 9.65 -5.92
CA GLU A 115 16.83 9.68 -4.45
C GLU A 115 16.91 8.27 -3.85
N LEU A 116 16.80 7.22 -4.67
CA LEU A 116 16.82 5.84 -4.21
C LEU A 116 18.24 5.36 -3.95
N SER A 117 18.37 4.55 -2.90
CA SER A 117 19.63 3.88 -2.58
C SER A 117 19.72 2.52 -3.27
N ILE A 118 20.94 2.16 -3.68
CA ILE A 118 21.25 0.79 -4.11
C ILE A 118 21.06 -0.13 -2.91
N SER A 119 20.36 -1.24 -3.11
CA SER A 119 20.16 -2.27 -2.09
C SER A 119 21.51 -2.74 -1.56
N LYS A 120 21.64 -2.73 -0.24
CA LYS A 120 22.82 -3.26 0.45
C LYS A 120 22.59 -4.68 0.93
N HIS A 121 21.50 -5.33 0.50
CA HIS A 121 21.16 -6.68 0.93
C HIS A 121 22.31 -7.62 0.60
N CYS A 122 22.73 -8.38 1.60
CA CYS A 122 23.91 -9.24 1.51
C CYS A 122 23.79 -10.32 0.44
N MET A 123 22.58 -10.68 -0.02
CA MET A 123 22.34 -11.64 -1.09
C MET A 123 22.93 -11.17 -2.42
N TYR A 124 22.92 -9.86 -2.67
CA TYR A 124 23.51 -9.27 -3.87
C TYR A 124 25.02 -9.04 -3.74
N LYS A 125 25.54 -8.99 -2.50
CA LYS A 125 26.97 -8.81 -2.18
C LYS A 125 27.69 -10.10 -1.82
N GLN A 126 26.96 -11.21 -1.73
CA GLN A 126 27.44 -12.54 -1.35
C GLN A 126 28.20 -12.58 0.00
N ASN A 127 27.80 -11.74 0.96
CA ASN A 127 28.48 -11.58 2.26
C ASN A 127 27.51 -11.69 3.45
N CYS A 128 26.56 -12.62 3.39
CA CYS A 128 25.53 -12.77 4.40
C CYS A 128 26.05 -13.40 5.69
N ASN A 129 25.73 -12.75 6.81
CA ASN A 129 25.86 -13.35 8.13
C ASN A 129 24.61 -14.19 8.44
N LEU A 130 24.79 -15.27 9.19
CA LEU A 130 23.71 -16.14 9.62
C LEU A 130 23.51 -16.04 11.12
N ILE A 131 22.26 -15.90 11.54
CA ILE A 131 21.83 -15.94 12.94
C ILE A 131 20.92 -17.15 13.16
N LYS A 132 20.83 -17.60 14.42
CA LYS A 132 19.93 -18.69 14.79
C LYS A 132 18.55 -18.11 15.13
N ASN A 133 17.52 -18.51 14.40
CA ASN A 133 16.14 -18.13 14.69
C ASN A 133 15.30 -19.38 15.01
N LEU A 134 14.93 -19.52 16.29
CA LEU A 134 14.11 -20.61 16.80
C LEU A 134 12.64 -20.22 17.00
N ASN A 135 12.30 -18.96 16.76
CA ASN A 135 10.98 -18.43 17.04
C ASN A 135 10.08 -18.64 15.83
N THR A 136 8.82 -18.99 16.09
CA THR A 136 7.79 -18.92 15.06
C THR A 136 7.46 -17.45 14.84
N GLU A 137 7.57 -16.99 13.60
CA GLU A 137 7.26 -15.61 13.19
C GLU A 137 6.13 -15.65 12.17
N ILE A 138 5.16 -14.74 12.27
CA ILE A 138 4.02 -14.62 11.36
C ILE A 138 4.07 -13.23 10.73
N LEU A 139 4.14 -13.19 9.40
CA LEU A 139 4.23 -11.97 8.60
C LEU A 139 3.09 -11.93 7.59
N GLU A 140 2.26 -10.89 7.65
CA GLU A 140 1.29 -10.58 6.60
C GLU A 140 2.04 -9.90 5.44
N LEU A 141 2.10 -10.56 4.28
CA LEU A 141 2.77 -10.01 3.09
C LEU A 141 1.82 -9.09 2.31
N ASP A 142 0.55 -9.49 2.26
CA ASP A 142 -0.56 -8.73 1.73
C ASP A 142 -1.87 -9.25 2.35
N THR A 143 -3.00 -8.67 1.95
CA THR A 143 -4.34 -8.99 2.51
C THR A 143 -4.79 -10.44 2.29
N GLU A 144 -4.12 -11.20 1.43
CA GLU A 144 -4.49 -12.57 1.08
C GLU A 144 -3.33 -13.57 1.33
N THR A 145 -2.16 -13.10 1.77
CA THR A 145 -0.93 -13.90 1.84
C THR A 145 -0.18 -13.70 3.16
N ILE A 146 0.06 -14.80 3.88
CA ILE A 146 0.79 -14.83 5.14
C ILE A 146 2.02 -15.74 5.00
N LEU A 147 3.18 -15.27 5.42
CA LEU A 147 4.37 -16.08 5.62
C LEU A 147 4.50 -16.45 7.10
N ILE A 148 4.68 -17.74 7.36
CA ILE A 148 4.94 -18.27 8.69
C ILE A 148 6.34 -18.87 8.66
N LYS A 149 7.25 -18.32 9.46
CA LYS A 149 8.60 -18.84 9.60
C LYS A 149 8.68 -19.78 10.79
N ASN A 150 9.42 -20.87 10.63
CA ASN A 150 9.76 -21.80 11.70
C ASN A 150 8.57 -22.23 12.58
N ALA A 151 7.45 -22.63 11.96
CA ALA A 151 6.29 -23.15 12.65
C ALA A 151 6.63 -24.46 13.38
N LYS A 152 6.20 -24.56 14.64
CA LYS A 152 6.36 -25.75 15.49
C LYS A 152 5.00 -26.35 15.81
N GLN A 153 4.45 -27.11 14.86
CA GLN A 153 3.11 -27.72 14.97
C GLN A 153 2.01 -26.68 15.26
N VAL A 154 1.99 -25.61 14.48
CA VAL A 154 1.04 -24.52 14.64
C VAL A 154 -0.30 -24.91 14.02
N GLU A 155 -1.36 -24.93 14.81
CA GLU A 155 -2.73 -25.15 14.32
C GLU A 155 -3.30 -23.87 13.70
N ILE A 156 -3.94 -24.01 12.54
CA ILE A 156 -4.70 -22.93 11.90
C ILE A 156 -6.18 -23.14 12.18
N ILE A 157 -6.83 -22.11 12.71
CA ILE A 157 -8.29 -22.05 12.82
C ILE A 157 -8.77 -21.18 11.68
N GLN A 158 -9.54 -21.75 10.76
CA GLN A 158 -10.03 -21.03 9.58
C GLN A 158 -11.47 -21.40 9.24
N ASN A 159 -12.11 -20.54 8.45
CA ASN A 159 -13.40 -20.85 7.80
C ASN A 159 -13.28 -20.95 6.26
N CYS A 160 -12.06 -21.00 5.72
CA CYS A 160 -11.81 -21.12 4.29
C CYS A 160 -12.14 -22.54 3.78
N ASP A 161 -11.86 -23.56 4.59
CA ASP A 161 -12.19 -24.96 4.31
C ASP A 161 -12.47 -25.73 5.61
N SER A 162 -12.96 -26.96 5.50
CA SER A 162 -13.31 -27.82 6.64
C SER A 162 -12.15 -28.65 7.20
N ARG A 163 -10.93 -28.49 6.68
CA ARG A 163 -9.75 -29.27 7.08
C ARG A 163 -9.09 -28.60 8.28
N LYS A 164 -8.66 -29.44 9.22
CA LYS A 164 -7.74 -29.02 10.29
C LYS A 164 -6.31 -29.01 9.72
N LEU A 165 -5.68 -27.84 9.71
CA LEU A 165 -4.32 -27.66 9.21
C LEU A 165 -3.36 -27.48 10.39
N ILE A 166 -2.30 -28.28 10.41
CA ILE A 166 -1.19 -28.17 11.37
C ILE A 166 0.08 -27.94 10.58
N LEU A 167 0.73 -26.82 10.83
CA LEU A 167 1.88 -26.35 10.06
C LEU A 167 3.19 -26.62 10.79
N SER A 168 4.22 -26.98 10.02
CA SER A 168 5.59 -27.16 10.50
C SER A 168 6.59 -26.55 9.51
N GLY A 169 7.68 -25.98 10.03
CA GLY A 169 8.71 -25.33 9.21
C GLY A 169 8.24 -23.98 8.64
N ASN A 170 8.79 -23.59 7.48
CA ASN A 170 8.39 -22.34 6.82
C ASN A 170 7.22 -22.62 5.88
N GLN A 171 6.17 -21.81 5.97
CA GLN A 171 4.93 -21.99 5.22
C GLN A 171 4.47 -20.67 4.64
N LEU A 172 4.00 -20.71 3.39
CA LEU A 172 3.34 -19.60 2.75
C LEU A 172 1.87 -19.96 2.57
N LEU A 173 1.00 -19.22 3.26
CA LEU A 173 -0.44 -19.43 3.20
C LEU A 173 -1.06 -18.35 2.32
N HIS A 174 -1.76 -18.78 1.28
CA HIS A 174 -2.64 -17.91 0.49
C HIS A 174 -4.10 -18.27 0.80
N PHE A 175 -4.91 -17.27 1.14
CA PHE A 175 -6.31 -17.46 1.53
C PHE A 175 -7.16 -16.33 0.95
N SER A 176 -8.38 -16.63 0.52
CA SER A 176 -9.27 -15.65 -0.11
C SER A 176 -10.69 -15.75 0.41
N ASN A 177 -11.30 -14.59 0.63
CA ASN A 177 -12.66 -14.42 1.13
C ASN A 177 -12.97 -15.24 2.40
N CYS A 178 -12.04 -15.27 3.35
CA CYS A 178 -12.19 -16.03 4.57
C CYS A 178 -11.43 -15.40 5.74
N GLN A 179 -11.52 -16.06 6.89
CA GLN A 179 -10.91 -15.70 8.16
C GLN A 179 -9.93 -16.80 8.56
N VAL A 180 -8.75 -16.36 8.97
CA VAL A 180 -7.65 -17.22 9.38
C VAL A 180 -7.13 -16.72 10.72
N LYS A 181 -7.09 -17.61 11.70
CA LYS A 181 -6.45 -17.37 13.01
C LYS A 181 -5.28 -18.33 13.17
N ILE A 182 -4.12 -17.77 13.47
CA ILE A 182 -2.87 -18.51 13.69
C ILE A 182 -2.29 -17.99 15.00
N ILE A 183 -2.21 -18.85 16.03
CA ILE A 183 -1.84 -18.44 17.40
C ILE A 183 -2.79 -17.31 17.86
N ASP A 184 -2.27 -16.09 18.08
CA ASP A 184 -3.02 -14.91 18.53
C ASP A 184 -3.25 -13.88 17.41
N HIS A 185 -2.81 -14.18 16.18
CA HIS A 185 -3.02 -13.31 15.03
C HIS A 185 -4.30 -13.68 14.29
N TYR A 186 -5.05 -12.66 13.88
CA TYR A 186 -6.30 -12.80 13.15
C TYR A 186 -6.25 -12.02 11.85
N PHE A 187 -6.54 -12.73 10.75
CA PHE A 187 -6.54 -12.20 9.40
C PHE A 187 -7.90 -12.43 8.75
N SER A 188 -8.41 -11.44 8.02
CA SER A 188 -9.72 -11.52 7.37
C SER A 188 -9.75 -10.68 6.11
N ASN A 189 -10.13 -11.30 4.99
CA ASN A 189 -10.32 -10.62 3.71
C ASN A 189 -11.71 -10.88 3.11
N ILE A 190 -12.69 -11.18 3.97
CA ILE A 190 -14.09 -11.33 3.55
C ILE A 190 -14.56 -10.04 2.89
N LYS A 191 -14.82 -10.10 1.58
CA LYS A 191 -15.37 -8.97 0.81
C LYS A 191 -16.88 -8.95 1.02
N ARG A 192 -17.36 -8.07 1.92
CA ARG A 192 -18.81 -7.83 2.06
C ARG A 192 -19.34 -7.26 0.74
N LYS A 193 -20.27 -7.95 0.09
CA LYS A 193 -21.07 -7.36 -0.99
C LYS A 193 -21.94 -6.25 -0.39
N VAL A 194 -21.55 -4.99 -0.57
CA VAL A 194 -22.40 -3.85 -0.20
C VAL A 194 -23.53 -3.79 -1.22
N LYS A 195 -24.74 -4.16 -0.81
CA LYS A 195 -25.94 -3.96 -1.62
C LYS A 195 -26.41 -2.53 -1.37
N ILE A 196 -26.03 -1.60 -2.25
CA ILE A 196 -26.57 -0.24 -2.21
C ILE A 196 -28.03 -0.34 -2.66
N VAL A 197 -28.95 -0.16 -1.72
CA VAL A 197 -30.38 -0.05 -2.01
C VAL A 197 -30.69 1.43 -2.11
N PHE A 198 -30.93 1.92 -3.32
CA PHE A 198 -31.48 3.26 -3.51
C PHE A 198 -32.96 3.24 -3.11
N SER A 199 -33.24 3.80 -1.94
CA SER A 199 -34.61 4.11 -1.52
C SER A 199 -35.10 5.32 -2.32
N THR A 200 -35.86 5.07 -3.40
CA THR A 200 -36.67 6.11 -4.03
C THR A 200 -37.91 6.33 -3.19
N GLN A 201 -37.80 7.10 -2.11
CA GLN A 201 -38.98 7.68 -1.48
C GLN A 201 -39.44 8.86 -2.35
N PRO A 202 -40.68 8.85 -2.86
CA PRO A 202 -41.24 10.03 -3.50
C PRO A 202 -41.36 11.13 -2.44
N ILE A 203 -40.71 12.26 -2.70
CA ILE A 203 -40.93 13.50 -1.95
C ILE A 203 -42.39 13.89 -2.19
N LYS A 204 -43.19 13.88 -1.12
CA LYS A 204 -44.52 14.50 -1.11
C LYS A 204 -44.39 16.00 -0.86
#